data_AF-A0A356ERN9-F1
#
_entry.id   AF-A0A356ERN9-F1
#
_cell.length_a   1.000
_cell.length_b   1.000
_cell.length_c   1.000
_cell.angle_alpha   90.00
_cell.angle_beta   90.00
_cell.angle_gamma   90.00
#
_symmetry.space_group_name_H-M   'P 1'
#
loop_
_entity.id
_entity.type
_entity.pdbx_description
1 polymer ?
#
loop_
_entity_poly.entity_id
_entity_poly.type
_entity_poly.pdbx_seq_one_letter_code
_entity_poly.pdbx_strand_id
1 'polypeptide(L)' 'MTQRDLNRAVARATGESPCVISRFGFGIADPAIVAFDPEPYDQRDTQDKHLDWEVLADSPLALVS' A
#
# COMPACT_ATOMS: atom_id res chain seq x y z
N MET A 1 10.88 -9.07 19.03
CA MET A 1 10.79 -9.83 17.77
C MET A 1 11.50 -9.02 16.69
N THR A 2 12.29 -9.63 15.81
CA THR A 2 12.94 -8.92 14.70
C THR A 2 12.14 -9.05 13.42
N GLN A 3 12.35 -8.15 12.44
CA GLN A 3 11.70 -8.23 11.12
C GLN A 3 11.94 -9.59 10.43
N ARG A 4 13.11 -10.19 10.66
CA ARG A 4 13.45 -11.52 10.16
C ARG A 4 12.60 -12.62 10.79
N ASP A 5 12.28 -12.49 12.08
CA ASP A 5 11.45 -13.46 12.79
C ASP A 5 10.00 -13.37 12.33
N LEU A 6 9.48 -12.15 12.10
CA LEU A 6 8.17 -11.92 11.50
C LEU A 6 8.08 -12.57 10.11
N ASN A 7 9.04 -12.29 9.23
CA ASN A 7 9.04 -12.84 7.87
C ASN A 7 9.09 -14.38 7.88
N ARG A 8 9.83 -14.98 8.81
CA ARG A 8 9.88 -16.44 8.99
C ARG A 8 8.57 -17.02 9.52
N ALA A 9 7.92 -16.34 10.45
CA ALA A 9 6.63 -16.77 10.99
C ALA A 9 5.54 -16.73 9.91
N VAL A 10 5.47 -15.65 9.14
CA VAL A 10 4.52 -15.50 8.04
C VAL A 10 4.80 -16.53 6.95
N ALA A 11 6.06 -16.70 6.54
CA ALA A 11 6.47 -17.73 5.57
C ALA A 11 6.04 -19.13 5.99
N ARG A 12 6.20 -19.47 7.28
CA ARG A 12 5.78 -20.76 7.82
C ARG A 12 4.26 -20.94 7.80
N ALA A 13 3.50 -19.87 8.01
CA ALA A 13 2.04 -19.92 8.02
C ALA A 13 1.43 -20.00 6.61
N THR A 14 2.06 -19.35 5.61
CA THR A 14 1.55 -19.30 4.24
C THR A 14 2.16 -20.34 3.31
N GLY A 15 3.28 -20.95 3.69
CA GLY A 15 4.06 -21.86 2.83
C GLY A 15 4.96 -21.13 1.82
N GLU A 16 4.96 -19.80 1.84
CA GLU A 16 5.81 -18.98 0.96
C GLU A 16 7.26 -18.90 1.47
N SER A 17 8.17 -18.50 0.59
CA SER A 17 9.56 -18.27 1.01
C SER A 17 9.71 -16.96 1.80
N PRO A 18 10.64 -16.87 2.77
CA PRO A 18 10.90 -15.62 3.50
C PRO A 18 11.30 -14.43 2.59
N CYS A 19 11.90 -14.72 1.43
CA CYS A 19 12.23 -13.71 0.42
C CYS A 19 10.97 -13.12 -0.21
N VAL A 20 10.00 -13.96 -0.58
CA VAL A 20 8.70 -13.53 -1.10
C VAL A 20 7.95 -12.69 -0.05
N ILE A 21 7.91 -13.17 1.20
CA ILE A 21 7.27 -12.42 2.29
C ILE A 21 7.93 -11.06 2.53
N SER A 22 9.25 -10.96 2.43
CA SER A 22 9.95 -9.67 2.59
C SER A 22 9.55 -8.63 1.54
N ARG A 23 9.06 -9.06 0.37
CA ARG A 23 8.60 -8.16 -0.70
C ARG A 23 7.16 -7.68 -0.52
N PHE A 24 6.38 -8.34 0.34
CA PHE A 24 4.99 -7.94 0.61
C PHE A 24 4.87 -6.75 1.58
N GLY A 25 5.97 -6.30 2.19
CA GLY A 25 5.97 -5.08 3.00
C GLY A 25 5.43 -5.23 4.41
N PHE A 26 5.31 -6.46 4.95
CA PHE A 26 5.02 -6.66 6.37
C PHE A 26 6.08 -5.97 7.23
N GLY A 27 5.66 -5.12 8.17
CA GLY A 27 6.55 -4.39 9.08
C GLY A 27 6.21 -4.65 10.54
N ILE A 28 7.23 -4.67 11.40
CA ILE A 28 7.00 -4.61 12.86
C ILE A 28 6.63 -3.18 13.24
N ALA A 29 5.38 -2.97 13.65
CA ALA A 29 4.95 -1.68 14.17
C ALA A 29 5.42 -1.47 15.62
N ASP A 30 5.89 -0.26 15.90
CA ASP A 30 6.06 0.23 17.26
C ASP A 30 4.75 0.90 17.70
N PRO A 31 4.08 0.40 18.76
CA PRO A 31 2.84 0.99 19.27
C PRO A 31 2.96 2.46 19.71
N ALA A 32 4.17 2.93 20.02
CA ALA A 32 4.42 4.34 20.35
C ALA A 32 4.46 5.25 19.11
N ILE A 33 4.56 4.69 17.91
CA ILE A 33 4.61 5.41 16.63
C ILE A 33 3.21 5.37 16.01
N VAL A 34 2.47 6.46 16.19
CA VAL A 34 1.06 6.60 15.75
C VAL A 34 0.90 6.58 14.22
N ALA A 35 1.93 6.97 13.47
CA ALA A 35 1.95 7.01 12.00
C ALA A 35 2.99 6.04 11.42
N PHE A 36 3.00 4.80 11.90
CA PHE A 36 3.95 3.78 11.43
C PHE A 36 3.52 3.13 10.10
N ASP A 37 2.24 3.27 9.71
CA ASP A 37 1.75 2.72 8.45
C ASP A 37 2.35 3.51 7.27
N PRO A 38 3.08 2.86 6.33
CA PRO A 38 3.49 3.47 5.08
C PRO A 38 2.32 3.63 4.10
N GLU A 39 1.12 3.99 4.58
CA GLU A 39 0.14 4.61 3.68
C GLU A 39 0.82 5.83 3.03
N PRO A 40 0.61 6.08 1.72
CA PRO A 40 1.16 7.25 1.07
C PRO A 40 0.45 8.48 1.63
N TYR A 41 0.90 8.97 2.78
CA TYR A 41 0.62 10.33 3.25
C TYR A 41 1.48 11.32 2.47
N ASP A 42 1.51 11.19 1.16
CA ASP A 42 1.80 12.35 0.35
C ASP A 42 0.54 13.20 0.40
N GLN A 43 0.57 14.28 1.19
CA GLN A 43 -0.50 15.26 1.23
C GLN A 43 -0.76 15.92 -0.15
N ARG A 44 0.08 15.62 -1.16
CA ARG A 44 -0.13 15.95 -2.57
C ARG A 44 -1.10 14.99 -3.28
N ASP A 45 -1.28 13.76 -2.82
CA ASP A 45 -2.28 12.81 -3.36
C ASP A 45 -3.67 12.99 -2.76
N THR A 46 -3.77 13.69 -1.62
CA THR A 46 -5.03 14.16 -1.02
C THR A 46 -5.53 15.49 -1.60
N GLN A 47 -4.88 16.03 -2.65
CA GLN A 47 -5.46 17.14 -3.41
C GLN A 47 -6.70 16.63 -4.16
N ASP A 48 -7.86 16.81 -3.55
CA ASP A 48 -9.19 16.90 -4.15
C ASP A 48 -9.36 16.15 -5.49
N LYS A 49 -9.31 14.82 -5.45
CA LYS A 49 -9.77 13.99 -6.57
C LYS A 49 -11.29 13.85 -6.55
N HIS A 50 -12.00 14.97 -6.36
CA HIS A 50 -13.41 15.05 -6.70
C HIS A 50 -13.51 15.13 -8.23
N LEU A 51 -13.60 13.96 -8.86
CA LEU A 51 -13.85 13.87 -10.29
C LEU A 51 -15.34 14.14 -10.53
N ASP A 52 -15.64 15.18 -11.28
CA ASP A 52 -16.97 15.40 -11.85
C ASP A 52 -17.16 14.45 -13.04
N TRP A 53 -18.20 13.62 -12.97
CA TRP A 53 -18.53 12.65 -14.01
C TRP A 53 -18.87 13.31 -15.35
N GLU A 54 -19.46 14.51 -15.32
CA GLU A 54 -19.79 15.27 -16.53
C GLU A 54 -18.52 15.78 -17.23
N VAL A 55 -17.49 16.16 -16.45
CA VAL A 55 -16.19 16.61 -16.97
C VAL A 55 -15.39 15.46 -17.57
N LEU A 56 -15.55 14.24 -17.05
CA LEU A 56 -14.92 13.03 -17.59
C LEU A 56 -15.53 12.60 -18.93
N ALA A 57 -16.84 12.75 -19.11
CA ALA A 57 -17.54 12.36 -20.33
C ALA A 57 -17.13 13.19 -21.56
N ASP A 58 -16.76 14.46 -21.35
CA ASP A 58 -16.25 15.37 -22.38
C ASP A 58 -14.72 15.32 -22.56
N SER A 59 -14.01 14.44 -21.83
CA SER A 59 -12.56 14.33 -21.94
C SER A 59 -12.15 13.56 -23.21
N PRO A 60 -11.15 14.04 -23.98
CA PRO A 60 -10.69 13.38 -25.21
C PRO A 60 -10.05 11.99 -24.96
N LEU A 61 -9.89 11.56 -23.71
CA LEU A 61 -9.47 10.21 -23.34
C LEU A 61 -10.60 9.17 -23.37
N ALA A 62 -11.86 9.57 -23.54
CA ALA A 62 -12.99 8.66 -23.69
C ALA A 62 -13.05 7.95 -25.07
N LEU A 63 -12.18 8.34 -26.00
CA LEU A 63 -12.15 7.85 -27.38
C LEU A 63 -10.96 6.92 -27.65
N VAL A 64 -10.71 5.97 -26.74
CA VAL A 64 -9.98 4.74 -27.09
C VAL A 64 -10.68 3.57 -26.41
N SER A 65 -11.69 3.02 -27.09
CA SER A 65 -12.18 1.66 -26.87
C SER A 65 -11.80 0.79 -28.05
#